data_AF-A0A251VLH0-F1
#
_entry.id   AF-A0A251VLH0-F1
#
_cell.length_a   1.000
_cell.length_b   1.000
_cell.length_c   1.000
_cell.angle_alpha   90.00
_cell.angle_beta   90.00
_cell.angle_gamma   90.00
#
_symmetry.space_group_name_H-M   'P 1'
#
loop_
_entity.id
_entity.type
_entity.pdbx_description
1 polymer ?
#
loop_
_entity_poly.entity_id
_entity_poly.type
_entity_poly.pdbx_seq_one_letter_code
_entity_poly.pdbx_strand_id
1 'polypeptide(L)'
;MNSGPHLVRHAQGVHNVVGEKDLSAYMCEELFDAHLTPLGWKQVDNLRKHVHASGLFKNIELVVVSPLRRTMQTAVGAFGGEASTDGVNMPPLMAESTGSSNRPAISSLNCPPFIAMELCRESMGVDHYYRRRSISEYKPMFPAIDFSLVCYTNIMSDPEFLF
;
A
#
# COMPACT_ATOMS: atom_id res chain seq x y z
N MET A 1 -23.11 16.45 0.46
CA MET A 1 -21.73 16.21 -0.02
C MET A 1 -21.79 15.03 -0.97
N ASN A 2 -21.05 15.04 -2.08
CA ASN A 2 -20.95 13.84 -2.93
C ASN A 2 -20.15 12.79 -2.17
N SER A 3 -20.85 11.88 -1.51
CA SER A 3 -20.30 10.67 -0.91
C SER A 3 -20.11 9.64 -2.03
N GLY A 4 -18.85 9.35 -2.35
CA GLY A 4 -18.50 8.42 -3.42
C GLY A 4 -17.06 7.93 -3.28
N PRO A 5 -16.70 6.87 -4.02
CA PRO A 5 -15.36 6.31 -3.95
C PRO A 5 -14.32 7.29 -4.50
N HIS A 6 -13.17 7.38 -3.81
CA HIS A 6 -11.98 8.07 -4.29
C HIS A 6 -10.94 7.04 -4.71
N LEU A 7 -10.51 7.08 -5.98
CA LEU A 7 -9.53 6.15 -6.52
C LEU A 7 -8.13 6.78 -6.48
N VAL A 8 -7.17 6.06 -5.90
CA VAL A 8 -5.78 6.51 -5.77
C VAL A 8 -4.88 5.42 -6.36
N ARG A 9 -4.12 5.77 -7.40
CA ARG A 9 -3.04 4.91 -7.91
C ARG A 9 -1.86 4.94 -6.93
N HIS A 10 -1.14 3.81 -6.81
CA HIS A 10 0.09 3.80 -6.02
C HIS A 10 1.11 4.81 -6.55
N ALA A 11 1.91 5.37 -5.65
CA ALA A 11 3.04 6.20 -6.02
C ALA A 11 4.14 5.38 -6.73
N GLN A 12 5.15 6.05 -7.28
CA GLN A 12 6.22 5.39 -8.04
C GLN A 12 6.91 4.29 -7.21
N GLY A 13 6.83 3.06 -7.69
CA GLY A 13 7.56 1.91 -7.16
C GLY A 13 8.84 1.64 -7.93
N VAL A 14 9.75 0.86 -7.35
CA VAL A 14 11.02 0.46 -7.99
C VAL A 14 10.78 -0.17 -9.37
N HIS A 15 9.74 -1.01 -9.50
CA HIS A 15 9.34 -1.62 -10.77
C HIS A 15 9.02 -0.61 -11.89
N ASN A 16 8.48 0.58 -11.58
CA ASN A 16 8.21 1.59 -12.60
C ASN A 16 9.53 2.11 -13.20
N VAL A 17 10.52 2.39 -12.35
CA VAL A 17 11.83 2.92 -12.80
C VAL A 17 12.62 1.89 -13.58
N VAL A 18 12.56 0.62 -13.19
CA VAL A 18 13.25 -0.47 -13.88
C VAL A 18 12.57 -0.74 -15.23
N GLY A 19 11.25 -0.82 -15.26
CA GLY A 19 10.47 -1.05 -16.47
C GLY A 19 10.52 0.06 -17.52
N GLU A 20 10.70 1.32 -17.10
CA GLU A 20 10.97 2.44 -18.01
C GLU A 20 12.31 2.31 -18.75
N LYS A 21 13.29 1.63 -18.13
CA LYS A 21 14.63 1.45 -18.71
C LYS A 21 14.74 0.18 -19.55
N ASP A 22 14.11 -0.89 -19.10
CA ASP A 22 14.15 -2.19 -19.77
C ASP A 22 12.90 -3.02 -19.44
N LEU A 23 12.07 -3.25 -20.46
CA LEU A 23 10.85 -4.05 -20.33
C LEU A 23 11.15 -5.52 -19.98
N SER A 24 12.32 -6.04 -20.36
CA SER A 24 12.70 -7.43 -20.03
C SER A 24 12.99 -7.63 -18.54
N ALA A 25 13.28 -6.54 -17.82
CA ALA A 25 13.56 -6.55 -16.40
C ALA A 25 12.30 -6.72 -15.52
N TYR A 26 11.08 -6.70 -16.09
CA TYR A 26 9.85 -6.99 -15.34
C TYR A 26 9.79 -8.43 -14.78
N MET A 27 10.56 -9.34 -15.37
CA MET A 27 10.74 -10.70 -14.87
C MET A 27 11.82 -10.83 -13.79
N CYS A 28 12.48 -9.72 -13.41
CA CYS A 28 13.52 -9.74 -12.39
C CYS A 28 12.92 -10.03 -11.00
N GLU A 29 13.49 -11.01 -10.31
CA GLU A 29 13.07 -11.38 -8.95
C GLU A 29 13.28 -10.24 -7.95
N GLU A 30 14.20 -9.32 -8.21
CA GLU A 30 14.42 -8.11 -7.39
C GLU A 30 13.19 -7.18 -7.36
N LEU A 31 12.29 -7.30 -8.34
CA LEU A 31 11.03 -6.55 -8.38
C LEU A 31 9.90 -7.21 -7.60
N PHE A 32 10.13 -8.39 -7.00
CA PHE A 32 9.16 -9.07 -6.15
C PHE A 32 8.69 -8.15 -5.03
N ASP A 33 7.37 -7.92 -4.98
CA ASP A 33 6.72 -7.04 -4.00
C ASP A 33 7.44 -5.69 -3.82
N ALA A 34 7.74 -5.07 -4.97
CA ALA A 34 8.49 -3.82 -5.06
C ALA A 34 7.89 -2.73 -4.15
N HIS A 35 8.77 -2.07 -3.40
CA HIS A 35 8.44 -0.92 -2.56
C HIS A 35 8.47 0.41 -3.35
N LEU A 36 8.05 1.49 -2.69
CA LEU A 36 8.16 2.85 -3.23
C LEU A 36 9.60 3.33 -3.36
N THR A 37 9.87 4.14 -4.39
CA THR A 37 11.14 4.86 -4.53
C THR A 37 11.17 6.10 -3.63
N PRO A 38 12.33 6.77 -3.46
CA PRO A 38 12.37 8.08 -2.81
C PRO A 38 11.44 9.12 -3.47
N LEU A 39 11.30 9.09 -4.81
CA LEU A 39 10.33 9.93 -5.52
C LEU A 39 8.89 9.50 -5.22
N GLY A 40 8.61 8.20 -5.16
CA GLY A 40 7.31 7.68 -4.74
C GLY A 40 6.91 8.21 -3.36
N TRP A 41 7.81 8.21 -2.39
CA TRP A 41 7.54 8.78 -1.07
C TRP A 41 7.28 10.30 -1.10
N LYS A 42 7.98 11.05 -1.95
CA LYS A 42 7.69 12.48 -2.16
C LYS A 42 6.28 12.69 -2.74
N GLN A 43 5.83 11.82 -3.65
CA GLN A 43 4.46 11.85 -4.17
C GLN A 43 3.43 11.56 -3.07
N VAL A 44 3.71 10.59 -2.19
CA VAL A 44 2.87 10.27 -1.03
C VAL A 44 2.76 11.46 -0.08
N ASP A 45 3.86 12.15 0.22
CA ASP A 45 3.83 13.33 1.09
C ASP A 45 3.00 14.47 0.50
N ASN A 46 3.08 14.67 -0.82
CA ASN A 46 2.26 15.65 -1.53
C ASN A 46 0.77 15.27 -1.51
N LEU A 47 0.47 13.98 -1.70
CA LEU A 47 -0.90 13.47 -1.59
C LEU A 47 -1.46 13.67 -0.17
N ARG A 48 -0.68 13.35 0.87
CA ARG A 48 -1.06 13.60 2.27
C ARG A 48 -1.42 15.07 2.48
N LYS A 49 -0.55 15.99 2.07
CA LYS A 49 -0.81 17.44 2.19
C LYS A 49 -2.12 17.83 1.50
N HIS A 50 -2.37 17.29 0.31
CA HIS A 50 -3.58 17.58 -0.46
C HIS A 50 -4.86 17.06 0.21
N VAL A 51 -4.88 15.80 0.68
CA VAL A 51 -6.09 15.22 1.31
C VAL A 51 -6.43 15.85 2.65
N HIS A 52 -5.43 16.34 3.39
CA HIS A 52 -5.65 17.12 4.61
C HIS A 52 -6.12 18.55 4.29
N ALA A 53 -5.46 19.25 3.36
CA ALA A 53 -5.81 20.63 3.01
C ALA A 53 -7.19 20.77 2.38
N SER A 54 -7.63 19.77 1.61
CA SER A 54 -8.97 19.73 1.02
C SER A 54 -10.07 19.37 2.02
N GLY A 55 -9.71 18.94 3.24
CA GLY A 55 -10.66 18.39 4.21
C GLY A 55 -11.17 16.98 3.88
N LEU A 56 -10.73 16.40 2.75
CA LEU A 56 -11.15 15.07 2.30
C LEU A 56 -10.88 14.01 3.37
N PHE A 57 -9.71 14.06 4.01
CA PHE A 57 -9.31 13.10 5.05
C PHE A 57 -10.38 12.90 6.14
N LYS A 58 -11.08 13.97 6.54
CA LYS A 58 -12.11 13.93 7.60
C LYS A 58 -13.38 13.16 7.20
N ASN A 59 -13.58 12.96 5.90
CA ASN A 59 -14.75 12.30 5.34
C ASN A 59 -14.45 10.88 4.85
N ILE A 60 -13.20 10.40 5.01
CA ILE A 60 -12.85 9.02 4.65
C ILE A 60 -13.27 8.09 5.79
N GLU A 61 -14.16 7.16 5.49
CA GLU A 61 -14.68 6.18 6.46
C GLU A 61 -13.94 4.83 6.39
N LEU A 62 -13.27 4.54 5.27
CA LEU A 62 -12.55 3.30 5.03
C LEU A 62 -11.49 3.50 3.94
N VAL A 63 -10.32 2.89 4.13
CA VAL A 63 -9.28 2.79 3.09
C VAL A 63 -9.14 1.33 2.67
N VAL A 64 -9.49 1.03 1.42
CA VAL A 64 -9.32 -0.30 0.81
C VAL A 64 -8.05 -0.30 -0.02
N VAL A 65 -7.18 -1.29 0.18
CA VAL A 65 -5.87 -1.37 -0.49
C VAL A 65 -5.65 -2.71 -1.18
N SER A 66 -4.87 -2.69 -2.26
CA SER A 66 -4.26 -3.90 -2.79
C SER A 66 -3.27 -4.48 -1.76
N PRO A 67 -3.10 -5.80 -1.66
CA PRO A 67 -2.06 -6.39 -0.79
C PRO A 67 -0.68 -6.38 -1.46
N LEU A 68 -0.31 -5.28 -2.11
CA LEU A 68 1.00 -5.02 -2.70
C LEU A 68 1.72 -3.95 -1.88
N ARG A 69 2.99 -4.16 -1.52
CA ARG A 69 3.72 -3.26 -0.61
C ARG A 69 3.70 -1.79 -1.04
N ARG A 70 3.95 -1.49 -2.32
CA ARG A 70 3.88 -0.11 -2.84
C ARG A 70 2.52 0.56 -2.64
N THR A 71 1.44 -0.21 -2.73
CA THR A 71 0.07 0.30 -2.59
C THR A 71 -0.25 0.55 -1.12
N MET A 72 0.13 -0.36 -0.23
CA MET A 72 0.00 -0.20 1.21
C MET A 72 0.84 0.99 1.69
N GLN A 73 2.11 1.10 1.27
CA GLN A 73 2.98 2.25 1.57
C GLN A 73 2.38 3.59 1.10
N THR A 74 1.77 3.61 -0.09
CA THR A 74 1.07 4.80 -0.59
C THR A 74 -0.09 5.17 0.32
N ALA A 75 -0.95 4.19 0.64
CA ALA A 75 -2.15 4.40 1.42
C ALA A 75 -1.85 4.82 2.87
N VAL A 76 -0.97 4.10 3.56
CA VAL A 76 -0.60 4.42 4.95
C VAL A 76 0.13 5.76 5.04
N GLY A 77 0.96 6.11 4.07
CA GLY A 77 1.61 7.43 4.07
C GLY A 77 0.65 8.58 3.77
N ALA A 78 -0.34 8.37 2.90
CA ALA A 78 -1.31 9.41 2.54
C ALA A 78 -2.41 9.58 3.60
N PHE A 79 -2.93 8.47 4.13
CA PHE A 79 -4.12 8.42 4.98
C PHE A 79 -3.82 7.88 6.39
N GLY A 80 -2.56 7.74 6.78
CA GLY A 80 -2.18 7.33 8.14
C GLY A 80 -2.44 8.41 9.19
N GLY A 81 -2.33 7.99 10.45
CA GLY A 81 -2.68 8.77 11.62
C GLY A 81 -1.76 9.94 11.91
N GLU A 82 -2.14 10.72 12.92
CA GLU A 82 -1.30 11.79 13.47
C GLU A 82 -0.08 11.22 14.20
N ALA A 83 0.95 12.03 14.45
CA ALA A 83 2.11 11.60 15.21
C ALA A 83 1.66 11.01 16.55
N SER A 84 2.21 9.84 16.92
CA SER A 84 1.85 9.17 18.17
C SER A 84 2.18 10.11 19.34
N THR A 85 1.19 10.43 20.17
CA THR A 85 1.42 11.09 21.44
C THR A 85 1.90 10.05 22.45
N ASP A 86 2.91 10.39 23.25
CA ASP A 86 3.46 9.51 24.28
C ASP A 86 2.33 8.89 25.14
N GLY A 87 2.25 7.56 25.17
CA GLY A 87 1.35 6.82 26.06
C GLY A 87 0.21 6.02 25.40
N VAL A 88 -0.01 6.14 24.08
CA VAL A 88 -1.02 5.31 23.38
C VAL A 88 -0.37 4.04 22.82
N ASN A 89 -0.68 2.89 23.43
CA ASN A 89 -0.20 1.58 22.99
C ASN A 89 -1.07 0.99 21.85
N MET A 90 -1.18 1.72 20.73
CA MET A 90 -1.80 1.18 19.52
C MET A 90 -0.74 0.65 18.55
N PRO A 91 -1.00 -0.48 17.86
CA PRO A 91 -0.09 -0.98 16.84
C PRO A 91 0.06 0.07 15.73
N PRO A 92 1.28 0.33 15.24
CA PRO A 92 1.48 1.30 14.17
C PRO A 92 0.76 0.81 12.90
N LEU A 93 0.33 1.75 12.07
CA LEU A 93 -0.22 1.45 10.76
C LEU A 93 0.89 0.97 9.80
N MET A 94 2.10 1.48 9.97
CA MET A 94 3.31 0.97 9.31
C MET A 94 4.49 1.01 10.28
N ALA A 95 5.23 -0.10 10.41
CA ALA A 95 6.44 -0.16 11.20
C ALA A 95 7.56 0.71 10.62
N GLU A 96 8.49 1.14 11.46
CA GLU A 96 9.66 1.92 11.04
C GLU A 96 10.49 1.17 9.98
N SER A 97 11.09 1.93 9.07
CA SER A 97 11.98 1.40 8.02
C SER A 97 11.39 0.30 7.14
N THR A 98 10.06 0.13 7.11
CA THR A 98 9.38 -0.84 6.25
C THR A 98 9.79 -0.63 4.78
N GLY A 99 10.36 -1.68 4.17
CA GLY A 99 10.86 -1.65 2.79
C GLY A 99 12.10 -0.77 2.60
N SER A 100 13.00 -0.73 3.58
CA SER A 100 14.26 0.03 3.54
C SER A 100 14.05 1.53 3.26
N SER A 101 12.93 2.07 3.73
CA SER A 101 12.49 3.43 3.42
C SER A 101 13.16 4.51 4.27
N ASN A 102 13.88 4.14 5.33
CA ASN A 102 14.39 5.05 6.38
C ASN A 102 13.30 5.97 6.97
N ARG A 103 12.03 5.55 6.89
CA ARG A 103 10.89 6.32 7.41
C ARG A 103 10.58 5.95 8.86
N PRO A 104 10.14 6.92 9.67
CA PRO A 104 9.59 6.62 10.98
C PRO A 104 8.35 5.75 10.85
N ALA A 105 7.97 5.08 11.93
CA ALA A 105 6.69 4.40 12.02
C ALA A 105 5.54 5.38 11.74
N ILE A 106 4.50 4.90 11.06
CA ILE A 106 3.28 5.67 10.82
C ILE A 106 2.22 5.19 11.80
N SER A 107 1.63 6.14 12.52
CA SER A 107 0.60 5.88 13.52
C SER A 107 -0.72 5.45 12.89
N SER A 108 -1.49 4.66 13.65
CA SER A 108 -2.90 4.34 13.37
C SER A 108 -3.88 5.27 14.12
N LEU A 109 -3.38 6.25 14.89
CA LEU A 109 -4.20 7.16 15.69
C LEU A 109 -5.00 8.12 14.79
N ASN A 110 -6.31 8.18 15.01
CA ASN A 110 -7.22 9.08 14.28
C ASN A 110 -7.21 8.90 12.75
N CYS A 111 -6.78 7.73 12.24
CA CYS A 111 -6.94 7.40 10.83
C CYS A 111 -8.20 6.55 10.60
N PRO A 112 -8.77 6.55 9.39
CA PRO A 112 -9.79 5.58 9.01
C PRO A 112 -9.27 4.13 9.15
N PRO A 113 -10.14 3.13 9.27
CA PRO A 113 -9.75 1.73 9.19
C PRO A 113 -9.15 1.39 7.81
N PHE A 114 -8.21 0.46 7.79
CA PHE A 114 -7.56 -0.04 6.58
C PHE A 114 -7.85 -1.52 6.39
N ILE A 115 -8.25 -1.89 5.17
CA ILE A 115 -8.47 -3.29 4.80
C ILE A 115 -7.78 -3.62 3.47
N ALA A 116 -7.01 -4.70 3.47
CA ALA A 116 -6.39 -5.24 2.28
C ALA A 116 -7.36 -6.21 1.59
N MET A 117 -7.59 -6.00 0.29
CA MET A 117 -8.49 -6.82 -0.52
C MET A 117 -7.76 -7.32 -1.76
N GLU A 118 -7.71 -8.65 -1.95
CA GLU A 118 -6.92 -9.28 -3.01
C GLU A 118 -7.25 -8.76 -4.42
N LEU A 119 -8.53 -8.56 -4.71
CA LEU A 119 -9.01 -8.14 -6.04
C LEU A 119 -8.87 -6.63 -6.32
N CYS A 120 -8.33 -5.84 -5.38
CA CYS A 120 -8.02 -4.43 -5.62
C CYS A 120 -6.69 -4.30 -6.39
N ARG A 121 -6.55 -4.97 -7.54
CA ARG A 121 -5.32 -5.01 -8.33
C ARG A 121 -5.56 -4.46 -9.73
N GLU A 122 -4.61 -3.66 -10.22
CA GLU A 122 -4.62 -3.12 -11.59
C GLU A 122 -4.46 -4.24 -12.63
N SER A 123 -3.66 -5.27 -12.31
CA SER A 123 -3.47 -6.47 -13.13
C SER A 123 -3.04 -7.65 -12.25
N MET A 124 -3.36 -8.87 -12.71
CA MET A 124 -2.98 -10.14 -12.08
C MET A 124 -2.09 -10.95 -13.02
N GLY A 125 -0.98 -10.33 -13.44
CA GLY A 125 -0.04 -10.90 -14.39
C GLY A 125 1.02 -11.82 -13.77
N VAL A 126 1.81 -12.43 -14.65
CA VAL A 126 2.93 -13.32 -14.30
C VAL A 126 4.18 -12.56 -13.82
N ASP A 127 4.26 -11.25 -14.08
CA ASP A 127 5.42 -10.45 -13.71
C ASP A 127 5.65 -10.46 -12.19
N HIS A 128 6.93 -10.50 -11.80
CA HIS A 128 7.30 -10.71 -10.40
C HIS A 128 6.80 -9.59 -9.47
N TYR A 129 6.60 -8.37 -9.97
CA TYR A 129 6.09 -7.24 -9.19
C TYR A 129 4.58 -7.27 -8.92
N TYR A 130 3.82 -8.16 -9.57
CA TYR A 130 2.42 -8.43 -9.22
C TYR A 130 2.30 -9.43 -8.06
N ARG A 131 3.36 -10.21 -7.80
CA ARG A 131 3.42 -11.13 -6.67
C ARG A 131 3.58 -10.33 -5.37
N ARG A 132 2.94 -10.84 -4.32
CA ARG A 132 3.00 -10.27 -2.97
C ARG A 132 3.64 -11.25 -2.00
N ARG A 133 4.04 -10.72 -0.84
CA ARG A 133 4.45 -11.52 0.31
C ARG A 133 3.27 -12.21 0.98
N SER A 134 3.60 -13.15 1.87
CA SER A 134 2.63 -13.79 2.74
C SER A 134 2.05 -12.79 3.75
N ILE A 135 0.84 -13.07 4.26
CA ILE A 135 0.21 -12.25 5.30
C ILE A 135 1.08 -12.24 6.58
N SER A 136 1.73 -13.36 6.89
CA SER A 136 2.67 -13.46 8.02
C SER A 136 3.86 -12.50 7.90
N GLU A 137 4.34 -12.23 6.69
CA GLU A 137 5.41 -11.24 6.45
C GLU A 137 4.90 -9.80 6.47
N TYR A 138 3.64 -9.56 6.09
CA TYR A 138 3.05 -8.22 6.13
C TYR A 138 2.62 -7.78 7.51
N LYS A 139 2.10 -8.67 8.36
CA LYS A 139 1.68 -8.32 9.73
C LYS A 139 2.72 -7.53 10.54
N PRO A 140 4.02 -7.88 10.56
CA PRO A 140 5.01 -7.05 11.26
C PRO A 140 5.28 -5.71 10.58
N MET A 141 5.07 -5.59 9.26
CA MET A 141 5.29 -4.36 8.49
C MET A 141 4.10 -3.40 8.58
N PHE A 142 2.88 -3.93 8.56
CA PHE A 142 1.62 -3.18 8.60
C PHE A 142 0.66 -3.74 9.66
N PRO A 143 0.99 -3.62 10.96
CA PRO A 143 0.26 -4.29 12.03
C PRO A 143 -1.24 -3.93 12.12
N ALA A 144 -1.62 -2.70 11.77
CA ALA A 144 -2.99 -2.22 11.89
C ALA A 144 -3.83 -2.34 10.59
N ILE A 145 -3.30 -2.95 9.52
CA ILE A 145 -4.10 -3.26 8.32
C ILE A 145 -4.82 -4.59 8.54
N ASP A 146 -6.14 -4.63 8.28
CA ASP A 146 -6.89 -5.87 8.25
C ASP A 146 -6.62 -6.64 6.94
N PHE A 147 -6.17 -7.89 7.05
CA PHE A 147 -5.89 -8.77 5.92
C PHE A 147 -6.95 -9.89 5.77
N SER A 148 -8.09 -9.79 6.45
CA SER A 148 -9.16 -10.80 6.44
C SER A 148 -9.72 -11.09 5.04
N LEU A 149 -9.67 -10.12 4.12
CA LEU A 149 -10.16 -10.24 2.73
C LEU A 149 -9.05 -10.57 1.72
N VAL A 150 -7.88 -10.97 2.19
CA VAL A 150 -6.79 -11.46 1.34
C VAL A 150 -6.91 -12.97 1.20
N CYS A 151 -7.41 -13.43 0.04
CA CYS A 151 -7.55 -14.85 -0.25
C CYS A 151 -6.17 -15.53 -0.42
N TYR A 152 -6.07 -16.78 0.03
CA TYR A 152 -4.90 -17.65 -0.19
C TYR A 152 -4.90 -18.33 -1.56
N THR A 153 -5.94 -18.11 -2.38
CA THR A 153 -6.10 -18.81 -3.64
C THR A 153 -4.93 -18.46 -4.55
N ASN A 154 -4.24 -19.49 -5.05
CA ASN A 154 -3.38 -19.38 -6.21
C ASN A 154 -4.27 -18.84 -7.33
N ILE A 155 -4.25 -17.53 -7.56
CA ILE A 155 -5.03 -16.91 -8.63
C ILE A 155 -4.61 -17.49 -9.99
N MET A 156 -3.37 -17.98 -10.10
CA MET A 156 -2.89 -18.74 -11.26
C MET A 156 -3.55 -20.11 -11.46
N SER A 157 -4.28 -20.64 -10.48
CA SER A 157 -5.03 -21.90 -10.59
C SER A 157 -6.54 -21.70 -10.72
N ASP A 158 -7.01 -20.45 -10.71
CA ASP A 158 -8.41 -20.14 -10.85
C ASP A 158 -8.73 -19.82 -12.32
N PRO A 159 -9.40 -20.73 -13.05
CA PRO A 159 -9.64 -20.59 -14.48
C PRO A 159 -10.53 -19.39 -14.84
N GLU A 160 -11.20 -18.75 -13.87
CA GLU A 160 -12.00 -17.55 -14.09
C GLU A 160 -11.18 -16.25 -14.15
N PHE A 161 -9.89 -16.28 -13.82
CA PHE A 161 -9.02 -15.09 -13.79
C PHE A 161 -7.94 -15.06 -14.89
N LEU A 162 -7.97 -16.02 -15.81
CA LEU A 162 -7.20 -15.97 -17.06
C LEU A 162 -8.01 -15.19 -18.10
N PHE A 163 -7.84 -13.87 -18.11
CA PHE A 163 -8.24 -13.02 -19.25
C PHE A 163 -7.04 -12.71 -20.14
#